data_AF-X1CMY0-F1
#
_entry.id   AF-X1CMY0-F1
#
_cell.length_a   1.000
_cell.length_b   1.000
_cell.length_c   1.000
_cell.angle_alpha   90.00
_cell.angle_beta   90.00
_cell.angle_gamma   90.00
#
_symmetry.space_group_name_H-M   'P 1'
#
loop_
_entity.id
_entity.type
_entity.pdbx_description
1 polymer ?
#
loop_
_entity_poly.entity_id
_entity_poly.type
_entity_poly.pdbx_seq_one_letter_code
_entity_poly.pdbx_strand_id
1 'polypeptide(L)'
;ALNAVNVGKYQLGWASIGICEHAFYEAINHASNRILYNHAVTEFSHIKQFFVDSYCRLIAMKLVSLRSKDYIRSASLSDRRYLLYNPIIKMKVTTEGVVVMNLLHDIIAAKGYEKDTYFNGAMMYIA
;
A
#
# COMPACT_ATOMS: atom_id res chain seq x y z
N ALA A 1 15.56 -12.21 -21.06
CA ALA A 1 14.55 -12.74 -20.12
C ALA A 1 14.74 -12.22 -18.68
N LEU A 2 15.90 -12.44 -18.03
CA LEU A 2 16.09 -12.13 -16.59
C LEU A 2 15.88 -10.65 -16.21
N ASN A 3 16.31 -9.71 -17.06
CA ASN A 3 16.13 -8.27 -16.78
C ASN A 3 14.67 -7.81 -16.86
N ALA A 4 13.85 -8.38 -17.75
CA ALA A 4 12.43 -8.06 -17.84
C ALA A 4 11.68 -8.48 -16.56
N VAL A 5 12.03 -9.65 -16.01
CA VAL A 5 11.50 -10.13 -14.72
C VAL A 5 11.84 -9.16 -13.58
N ASN A 6 13.05 -8.60 -13.58
CA ASN A 6 13.46 -7.64 -12.56
C ASN A 6 12.67 -6.32 -12.63
N VAL A 7 12.31 -5.87 -13.83
CA VAL A 7 11.42 -4.71 -14.00
C VAL A 7 10.02 -5.05 -13.48
N GLY A 8 9.46 -6.21 -13.84
CA GLY A 8 8.14 -6.63 -13.37
C GLY A 8 8.05 -6.71 -11.84
N LYS A 9 9.06 -7.31 -11.19
CA LYS A 9 9.16 -7.36 -9.71
C LYS A 9 9.10 -5.98 -9.07
N TYR A 10 9.79 -5.02 -9.64
CA TYR A 10 9.81 -3.64 -9.16
C TYR A 10 8.44 -2.95 -9.35
N GLN A 11 7.82 -3.13 -10.52
CA GLN A 11 6.53 -2.51 -10.83
C GLN A 11 5.39 -3.02 -9.94
N LEU A 12 5.40 -4.30 -9.55
CA LEU A 12 4.41 -4.87 -8.62
C LEU A 12 4.38 -4.13 -7.28
N GLY A 13 5.53 -3.67 -6.78
CA GLY A 13 5.57 -2.88 -5.55
C GLY A 13 4.87 -1.53 -5.71
N TRP A 14 5.08 -0.84 -6.83
CA TRP A 14 4.41 0.44 -7.11
C TRP A 14 2.92 0.29 -7.36
N ALA A 15 2.49 -0.79 -8.02
CA ALA A 15 1.08 -1.11 -8.16
C ALA A 15 0.41 -1.28 -6.79
N SER A 16 1.03 -2.05 -5.89
CA SER A 16 0.55 -2.24 -4.51
C SER A 16 0.48 -0.91 -3.74
N ILE A 17 1.51 -0.06 -3.83
CA ILE A 17 1.51 1.28 -3.22
C ILE A 17 0.33 2.12 -3.73
N GLY A 18 0.11 2.14 -5.06
CA GLY A 18 -0.97 2.93 -5.67
C GLY A 18 -2.36 2.46 -5.23
N ILE A 19 -2.56 1.14 -5.14
CA ILE A 19 -3.81 0.54 -4.63
C ILE A 19 -4.05 0.99 -3.19
N CYS A 20 -3.07 0.80 -2.31
CA CYS A 20 -3.19 1.17 -0.90
C CYS A 20 -3.41 2.68 -0.70
N GLU A 21 -2.75 3.53 -1.49
CA GLU A 21 -2.89 4.98 -1.39
C GLU A 21 -4.30 5.44 -1.79
N HIS A 22 -4.85 4.91 -2.87
CA HIS A 22 -6.21 5.27 -3.27
C HIS A 22 -7.26 4.72 -2.29
N ALA A 23 -7.09 3.49 -1.81
CA ALA A 23 -7.93 2.91 -0.77
C ALA A 23 -7.86 3.71 0.55
N PHE A 24 -6.70 4.27 0.89
CA PHE A 24 -6.53 5.13 2.06
C PHE A 24 -7.39 6.39 1.95
N TYR A 25 -7.39 7.06 0.79
CA TYR A 25 -8.23 8.24 0.56
C TYR A 25 -9.71 7.92 0.63
N GLU A 26 -10.13 6.77 0.11
CA GLU A 26 -11.52 6.34 0.23
C GLU A 26 -11.92 6.07 1.69
N ALA A 27 -11.07 5.36 2.44
CA ALA A 27 -11.32 5.03 3.84
C ALA A 27 -11.37 6.28 4.73
N ILE A 28 -10.46 7.25 4.55
CA ILE A 28 -10.45 8.49 5.36
C ILE A 28 -11.67 9.35 5.05
N ASN A 29 -12.04 9.49 3.77
CA ASN A 29 -13.24 10.22 3.37
C ASN A 29 -14.51 9.56 3.91
N HIS A 30 -14.57 8.22 3.95
CA HIS A 30 -15.71 7.53 4.56
C HIS A 30 -15.74 7.75 6.08
N ALA A 31 -14.62 7.53 6.77
CA ALA A 31 -14.53 7.61 8.22
C ALA A 31 -14.79 9.04 8.74
N SER A 32 -14.38 10.09 8.01
CA SER A 32 -14.60 11.48 8.41
C SER A 32 -16.06 11.90 8.32
N ASN A 33 -16.82 11.33 7.38
CA ASN A 33 -18.23 11.63 7.17
C ASN A 33 -19.16 10.74 8.02
N ARG A 34 -18.64 9.64 8.56
CA ARG A 34 -19.41 8.69 9.37
C ARG A 34 -19.41 9.12 10.83
N ILE A 35 -20.59 9.40 11.38
CA ILE A 35 -20.79 9.73 12.79
C ILE A 35 -21.35 8.51 13.52
N LEU A 36 -20.69 8.09 14.60
CA LEU A 36 -21.14 7.06 15.52
C LEU A 36 -21.02 7.57 16.95
N TYR A 37 -22.04 7.33 17.77
CA TYR A 37 -22.06 7.78 19.17
C TYR A 37 -21.75 9.28 19.33
N ASN A 38 -22.27 10.11 18.41
CA ASN A 38 -22.06 11.56 18.36
C ASN A 38 -20.60 12.02 18.12
N HIS A 39 -19.75 11.11 17.63
CA HIS A 39 -18.36 11.37 17.28
C HIS A 39 -18.09 10.91 15.85
N ALA A 40 -17.18 11.61 15.15
CA ALA A 40 -16.72 11.09 13.86
C ALA A 40 -15.90 9.80 14.10
N VAL A 41 -15.98 8.84 13.19
CA VAL A 41 -15.24 7.57 13.31
C VAL A 41 -13.72 7.82 13.38
N THR A 42 -13.24 8.88 12.74
CA THR A 42 -11.85 9.34 12.83
C THR A 42 -11.42 9.80 14.23
N GLU A 43 -12.35 10.06 15.15
CA GLU A 43 -12.03 10.46 16.52
C GLU A 43 -11.67 9.28 17.43
N PHE A 44 -12.10 8.07 17.08
CA PHE A 44 -11.86 6.87 17.88
C PHE A 44 -10.37 6.50 17.90
N SER A 45 -9.86 6.22 19.10
CA SER A 45 -8.42 6.00 19.33
C SER A 45 -7.84 4.84 18.50
N HIS A 46 -8.57 3.73 18.38
CA HIS A 46 -8.14 2.58 17.58
C HIS A 46 -8.14 2.89 16.08
N ILE A 47 -9.11 3.67 15.59
CA ILE A 47 -9.17 4.11 14.19
C ILE A 47 -8.00 5.05 13.85
N LYS A 48 -7.68 5.99 14.75
CA LYS A 48 -6.49 6.85 14.60
C LYS A 48 -5.23 6.01 14.53
N GLN A 49 -5.08 5.03 15.41
CA GLN A 49 -3.93 4.12 15.39
C GLN A 49 -3.82 3.38 14.05
N PHE A 50 -4.93 2.81 13.55
CA PHE A 50 -4.95 2.10 12.28
C PHE A 50 -4.60 3.00 11.09
N PHE A 51 -5.09 4.24 11.06
CA PHE A 51 -4.69 5.22 10.04
C PHE A 51 -3.20 5.56 10.12
N VAL A 52 -2.66 5.80 11.32
CA VAL A 52 -1.25 6.12 11.52
C VAL A 52 -0.37 4.94 11.09
N ASP A 53 -0.70 3.72 11.51
CA ASP A 53 0.04 2.52 11.14
C ASP A 53 0.01 2.28 9.62
N SER A 54 -1.16 2.44 9.00
CA SER A 54 -1.34 2.32 7.55
C SER A 54 -0.52 3.37 6.80
N TYR A 55 -0.53 4.61 7.26
CA TYR A 55 0.23 5.71 6.66
C TYR A 55 1.74 5.48 6.79
N CYS A 56 2.23 5.14 7.98
CA CYS A 56 3.63 4.84 8.23
C CYS A 56 4.15 3.71 7.33
N ARG A 57 3.37 2.63 7.18
CA ARG A 57 3.69 1.52 6.27
C ARG A 57 3.71 1.98 4.81
N LEU A 58 2.73 2.74 4.37
CA LEU A 58 2.66 3.27 3.00
C LEU A 58 3.87 4.15 2.67
N ILE A 59 4.30 5.02 3.61
CA ILE A 59 5.52 5.82 3.45
C ILE A 59 6.76 4.94 3.41
N ALA A 60 6.89 3.95 4.30
CA ALA A 60 8.02 3.01 4.27
C ALA A 60 8.11 2.24 2.94
N MET A 61 6.97 1.76 2.42
CA MET A 61 6.85 1.12 1.11
C MET A 61 7.38 2.03 -0.01
N LYS A 62 6.97 3.31 -0.02
CA LYS A 62 7.45 4.31 -0.98
C LYS A 62 8.96 4.53 -0.86
N LEU A 63 9.50 4.68 0.35
CA LEU A 63 10.92 4.94 0.58
C LEU A 63 11.81 3.78 0.08
N VAL A 64 11.45 2.54 0.40
CA VAL A 64 12.20 1.35 -0.06
C VAL A 64 12.12 1.24 -1.59
N SER A 65 10.95 1.51 -2.18
CA SER A 65 10.75 1.48 -3.63
C SER A 65 11.54 2.57 -4.35
N LEU A 66 11.57 3.79 -3.81
CA LEU A 66 12.42 4.87 -4.31
C LEU A 66 13.90 4.50 -4.21
N ARG A 67 14.33 3.83 -3.14
CA ARG A 67 15.72 3.40 -3.03
C ARG A 67 16.08 2.33 -4.07
N SER A 68 15.17 1.38 -4.34
CA SER A 68 15.34 0.40 -5.41
C SER A 68 15.42 1.06 -6.78
N LYS A 69 14.64 2.12 -7.03
CA LYS A 69 14.72 2.93 -8.25
C LYS A 69 16.12 3.45 -8.49
N ASP A 70 16.76 4.00 -7.47
CA ASP A 70 18.09 4.58 -7.59
C ASP A 70 19.13 3.52 -7.96
N TYR A 71 19.05 2.32 -7.37
CA TYR A 71 19.93 1.20 -7.73
C TYR A 71 19.69 0.68 -9.15
N ILE A 72 18.45 0.69 -9.65
CA ILE A 72 18.17 0.35 -11.05
C ILE A 72 18.76 1.43 -11.97
N ARG A 73 18.65 2.71 -11.61
CA ARG A 73 19.18 3.83 -12.40
C ARG A 73 20.70 3.85 -12.46
N SER A 74 21.38 3.48 -11.37
CA SER A 74 22.85 3.42 -11.30
C SER A 74 23.43 2.05 -11.70
N ALA A 75 22.60 1.15 -12.23
CA ALA A 75 23.00 -0.22 -12.51
C ALA A 75 24.14 -0.29 -13.54
N SER A 76 25.17 -1.06 -13.20
CA SER A 76 26.34 -1.29 -14.06
C SER A 76 26.92 -2.68 -13.79
N LEU A 77 27.95 -3.08 -14.52
CA LEU A 77 28.62 -4.36 -14.26
C LEU A 77 29.26 -4.43 -12.86
N SER A 78 29.69 -3.28 -12.33
CA SER A 78 30.24 -3.15 -10.97
C SER A 78 29.15 -2.91 -9.91
N ASP A 79 28.02 -2.30 -10.25
CA ASP A 79 26.88 -2.09 -9.33
C ASP A 79 25.67 -2.92 -9.71
N ARG A 80 25.52 -4.07 -9.03
CA ARG A 80 24.42 -5.03 -9.22
C ARG A 80 23.45 -5.09 -8.03
N ARG A 81 23.44 -4.08 -7.16
CA ARG A 81 22.59 -4.06 -5.94
C ARG A 81 21.10 -4.20 -6.24
N TYR A 82 20.65 -3.72 -7.40
CA TYR A 82 19.26 -3.87 -7.84
C TYR A 82 18.79 -5.33 -7.91
N LEU A 83 19.70 -6.29 -8.11
CA LEU A 83 19.35 -7.72 -8.12
C LEU A 83 18.84 -8.22 -6.77
N LEU A 84 19.28 -7.60 -5.67
CA LEU A 84 18.82 -7.93 -4.32
C LEU A 84 17.57 -7.10 -3.95
N TYR A 85 17.55 -5.82 -4.31
CA TYR A 85 16.45 -4.93 -3.94
C TYR A 85 15.15 -5.22 -4.69
N ASN A 86 15.19 -5.58 -5.99
CA ASN A 86 13.97 -5.83 -6.75
C ASN A 86 13.15 -7.01 -6.19
N PRO A 87 13.75 -8.15 -5.77
CA PRO A 87 13.05 -9.19 -5.01
C PRO A 87 12.44 -8.70 -3.70
N ILE A 88 13.15 -7.84 -2.95
CA ILE A 88 12.63 -7.25 -1.70
C ILE A 88 11.39 -6.40 -1.99
N ILE A 89 11.36 -5.64 -3.09
CA ILE A 89 10.15 -4.92 -3.51
C ILE A 89 9.00 -5.89 -3.75
N LYS A 90 9.18 -6.88 -4.63
CA LYS A 90 8.12 -7.84 -4.96
C LYS A 90 7.61 -8.61 -3.74
N MET A 91 8.46 -8.91 -2.77
CA MET A 91 8.09 -9.68 -1.59
C MET A 91 7.59 -8.80 -0.46
N LYS A 92 8.42 -7.88 0.03
CA LYS A 92 8.11 -7.15 1.26
C LYS A 92 7.10 -6.04 1.01
N VAL A 93 7.26 -5.25 -0.05
CA VAL A 93 6.36 -4.10 -0.30
C VAL A 93 4.94 -4.59 -0.58
N THR A 94 4.77 -5.65 -1.36
CA THR A 94 3.44 -6.22 -1.63
C THR A 94 2.80 -6.84 -0.39
N THR A 95 3.56 -7.56 0.45
CA THR A 95 3.04 -8.08 1.73
C THR A 95 2.62 -6.95 2.67
N GLU A 96 3.40 -5.87 2.76
CA GLU A 96 2.98 -4.69 3.53
C GLU A 96 1.73 -4.04 2.95
N GLY A 97 1.55 -4.07 1.62
CA GLY A 97 0.32 -3.62 0.98
C GLY A 97 -0.93 -4.38 1.44
N VAL A 98 -0.85 -5.70 1.59
CA VAL A 98 -1.95 -6.51 2.17
C VAL A 98 -2.24 -6.08 3.61
N VAL A 99 -1.21 -5.84 4.43
CA VAL A 99 -1.38 -5.37 5.81
C VAL A 99 -2.07 -4.01 5.85
N VAL A 100 -1.67 -3.07 4.98
CA VAL A 100 -2.31 -1.75 4.88
C VAL A 100 -3.77 -1.91 4.47
N MET A 101 -4.07 -2.73 3.47
CA MET A 101 -5.47 -2.95 3.05
C MET A 101 -6.33 -3.54 4.17
N ASN A 102 -5.81 -4.47 4.96
CA ASN A 102 -6.54 -5.03 6.09
C ASN A 102 -6.85 -3.98 7.16
N LEU A 103 -5.87 -3.15 7.54
CA LEU A 103 -6.08 -2.06 8.49
C LEU A 103 -7.13 -1.05 7.99
N LEU A 104 -7.10 -0.73 6.70
CA LEU A 104 -8.09 0.16 6.09
C LEU A 104 -9.48 -0.51 6.01
N HIS A 105 -9.53 -1.83 5.86
CA HIS A 105 -10.79 -2.58 5.85
C HIS A 105 -11.47 -2.51 7.22
N ASP A 106 -10.70 -2.66 8.30
CA ASP A 106 -11.22 -2.52 9.67
C ASP A 106 -11.80 -1.12 9.93
N ILE A 107 -11.33 -0.10 9.20
CA ILE A 107 -11.85 1.27 9.26
C ILE A 107 -13.12 1.44 8.43
N ILE A 108 -13.11 1.01 7.16
CA ILE A 108 -14.23 1.22 6.22
C ILE A 108 -15.42 0.29 6.52
N ALA A 109 -15.15 -0.84 7.18
CA ALA A 109 -16.11 -1.85 7.60
C ALA A 109 -17.03 -2.30 6.44
N ALA A 110 -18.34 -2.36 6.67
CA ALA A 110 -19.32 -2.89 5.73
C ALA A 110 -19.29 -2.21 4.34
N LYS A 111 -18.92 -0.92 4.27
CA LYS A 111 -18.84 -0.20 2.99
C LYS A 111 -17.76 -0.77 2.08
N GLY A 112 -16.72 -1.40 2.64
CA GLY A 112 -15.68 -2.08 1.85
C GLY A 112 -16.15 -3.27 1.03
N TYR A 113 -17.35 -3.80 1.30
CA TYR A 113 -17.97 -4.90 0.55
C TYR A 113 -18.93 -4.42 -0.55
N GLU A 114 -19.18 -3.11 -0.66
CA GLU A 114 -20.05 -2.56 -1.70
C GLU A 114 -19.38 -2.72 -3.07
N LYS A 115 -20.07 -3.36 -4.02
CA LYS A 115 -19.50 -3.71 -5.33
C LYS A 115 -19.00 -2.51 -6.13
N ASP A 116 -19.60 -1.35 -5.92
CA ASP A 116 -19.32 -0.13 -6.69
C ASP A 116 -18.21 0.73 -6.08
N THR A 117 -17.59 0.26 -4.98
CA THR A 117 -16.45 0.96 -4.35
C THR A 117 -15.13 0.58 -5.00
N TYR A 118 -14.20 1.54 -5.07
CA TYR A 118 -12.82 1.24 -5.46
C TYR A 118 -12.19 0.30 -4.43
N PHE A 119 -12.51 0.48 -3.15
CA PHE A 119 -12.02 -0.33 -2.04
C PHE A 119 -12.27 -1.83 -2.23
N ASN A 120 -13.47 -2.22 -2.68
CA ASN A 120 -13.78 -3.63 -2.95
C ASN A 120 -12.89 -4.21 -4.06
N GLY A 121 -12.68 -3.46 -5.15
CA GLY A 121 -11.73 -3.84 -6.19
C GLY A 121 -10.29 -3.92 -5.68
N ALA A 122 -9.86 -2.93 -4.90
CA ALA A 122 -8.54 -2.89 -4.28
C ALA A 122 -8.28 -4.12 -3.41
N MET A 123 -9.28 -4.58 -2.64
CA MET A 123 -9.18 -5.79 -1.82
C MET A 123 -8.99 -7.06 -2.67
N MET A 124 -9.60 -7.12 -3.86
CA MET A 124 -9.45 -8.26 -4.78
C MET A 124 -8.12 -8.24 -5.53
N TYR A 125 -7.57 -7.06 -5.82
CA TYR A 125 -6.38 -6.89 -6.66
C TYR A 125 -5.08 -6.66 -5.86
N ILE A 126 -5.16 -6.42 -4.56
CA ILE A 126 -3.96 -6.30 -3.72
C ILE A 126 -3.25 -7.66 -3.69
N ALA A 127 -2.05 -7.64 -4.28
CA ALA A 127 -1.09 -8.73 -4.49
C ALA A 127 -1.39 -10.10 -3.85
#